data_AF-A0A914S269-F1
#
_entry.id   AF-A0A914S269-F1
#
_cell.length_a   1.000
_cell.length_b   1.000
_cell.length_c   1.000
_cell.angle_alpha   90.00
_cell.angle_beta   90.00
_cell.angle_gamma   90.00
#
_symmetry.space_group_name_H-M   'P 1'
#
loop_
_entity.id
_entity.type
_entity.pdbx_description
1 polymer ?
#
loop_
_entity_poly.entity_id
_entity_poly.type
_entity_poly.pdbx_seq_one_letter_code
_entity_poly.pdbx_strand_id
1 'polypeptide(L)'
;MKSVHKVIPQGCGSIVRKSFALWSTQTMIQSMPSVNLQFEEAEREADADITILWAEGDHGDAYKFDGTGDHTNILAHTFYPTYQETGTLNGDIHLG
;
A
#
# COMPACT_ATOMS: atom_id res chain seq x y z
N MET A 1 6.47 14.52 -2.82
CA MET A 1 5.08 14.07 -3.01
C MET A 1 5.11 12.56 -2.90
N LYS A 2 4.08 11.90 -2.35
CA LYS A 2 4.08 10.44 -2.23
C LYS A 2 3.24 9.83 -3.35
N SER A 3 3.85 8.99 -4.18
CA SER A 3 3.22 8.49 -5.41
C SER A 3 2.88 6.99 -5.29
N VAL A 4 1.79 6.52 -5.94
CA VAL A 4 1.25 5.15 -5.74
C VAL A 4 1.10 4.41 -7.07
N HIS A 5 1.74 3.25 -7.24
CA HIS A 5 1.54 2.40 -8.43
C HIS A 5 0.69 1.17 -8.10
N LYS A 6 -0.03 0.66 -9.10
CA LYS A 6 -1.06 -0.34 -8.92
C LYS A 6 -0.94 -1.42 -10.01
N VAL A 7 -0.86 -2.68 -9.59
CA VAL A 7 -0.87 -3.84 -10.50
C VAL A 7 -2.16 -4.64 -10.26
N ILE A 8 -3.27 -4.36 -10.98
CA ILE A 8 -4.56 -5.08 -10.77
C ILE A 8 -5.70 -4.89 -11.81
N PRO A 9 -6.81 -5.67 -11.68
CA PRO A 9 -8.07 -5.56 -12.40
C PRO A 9 -8.73 -4.17 -12.44
N GLN A 10 -9.40 -3.93 -13.55
CA GLN A 10 -10.19 -2.72 -13.80
C GLN A 10 -11.29 -2.54 -12.74
N GLY A 11 -11.46 -1.30 -12.26
CA GLY A 11 -12.57 -0.92 -11.36
C GLY A 11 -12.16 -0.61 -9.92
N CYS A 12 -11.04 -1.16 -9.42
CA CYS A 12 -10.59 -0.93 -8.04
C CYS A 12 -9.91 0.43 -7.82
N GLY A 13 -9.66 1.22 -8.87
CA GLY A 13 -8.99 2.53 -8.75
C GLY A 13 -9.76 3.51 -7.86
N SER A 14 -11.08 3.52 -7.97
CA SER A 14 -11.94 4.44 -7.19
C SER A 14 -11.90 4.16 -5.69
N ILE A 15 -11.87 2.89 -5.26
CA ILE A 15 -11.83 2.54 -3.84
C ILE A 15 -10.47 2.84 -3.23
N VAL A 16 -9.38 2.58 -3.95
CA VAL A 16 -8.02 2.93 -3.50
C VAL A 16 -7.89 4.43 -3.29
N ARG A 17 -8.34 5.24 -4.25
CA ARG A 17 -8.33 6.71 -4.11
C ARG A 17 -9.15 7.18 -2.91
N LYS A 18 -10.32 6.58 -2.67
CA LYS A 18 -11.14 6.89 -1.48
C LYS A 18 -10.42 6.54 -0.19
N SER A 19 -9.75 5.40 -0.12
CA SER A 19 -8.99 4.99 1.06
C SER A 19 -7.86 5.97 1.39
N PHE A 20 -7.07 6.40 0.40
CA PHE A 20 -6.01 7.40 0.61
C PHE A 20 -6.54 8.81 0.90
N ALA A 21 -7.68 9.17 0.33
CA ALA A 21 -8.34 10.43 0.67
C ALA A 21 -8.73 10.48 2.15
N LEU A 22 -9.19 9.37 2.75
CA LEU A 22 -9.46 9.29 4.20
C LEU A 22 -8.20 9.59 5.03
N TRP A 23 -7.06 9.00 4.67
CA TRP A 23 -5.79 9.28 5.36
C TRP A 23 -5.32 10.72 5.17
N SER A 24 -5.64 11.34 4.04
CA SER A 24 -5.35 12.77 3.80
C SER A 24 -6.14 13.71 4.70
N THR A 25 -7.29 13.26 5.23
CA THR A 25 -8.09 14.02 6.20
C THR A 25 -7.56 13.93 7.63
N GLN A 26 -6.58 13.07 7.91
CA GLN A 26 -6.07 12.90 9.26
C GLN A 26 -5.16 14.07 9.64
N THR A 27 -5.70 15.01 10.41
CA THR A 27 -5.06 16.27 10.79
C THR A 27 -4.24 16.21 12.07
N MET A 28 -4.26 15.08 12.78
CA MET A 28 -3.60 14.93 14.07
C MET A 28 -2.60 13.79 14.10
N ILE A 29 -1.45 14.00 13.46
CA ILE A 29 -0.23 13.36 13.96
C ILE A 29 0.19 14.24 15.14
N GLN A 30 -0.12 13.80 16.37
CA GLN A 30 0.07 14.62 17.58
C GLN A 30 1.51 15.15 17.75
N SER A 31 2.49 14.43 17.21
CA SER A 31 3.91 14.83 17.19
C SER A 31 4.28 15.81 16.07
N MET A 32 3.42 16.02 15.07
CA MET A 32 3.70 16.82 13.87
C MET A 32 2.45 17.60 13.37
N PRO A 33 2.03 18.67 14.09
CA PRO A 33 0.78 19.40 13.82
C PRO A 33 0.70 20.13 12.46
N SER A 34 1.79 20.19 11.70
CA SER A 34 1.84 20.82 10.36
C SER A 34 2.01 19.82 9.22
N VAL A 35 1.99 18.51 9.49
CA VAL A 35 2.12 17.51 8.43
C VAL A 35 0.78 17.28 7.75
N ASN A 36 0.76 17.45 6.44
CA ASN A 36 -0.34 17.09 5.57
C ASN A 36 0.08 15.91 4.71
N LEU A 37 -0.71 14.83 4.72
CA LEU A 37 -0.50 13.69 3.83
C LEU A 37 -1.21 13.95 2.50
N GLN A 38 -0.46 13.86 1.41
CA GLN A 38 -0.95 13.99 0.04
C GLN A 38 -0.52 12.75 -0.73
N PHE A 39 -1.48 12.16 -1.44
CA PHE A 39 -1.26 10.97 -2.24
C PHE A 39 -1.64 11.26 -3.70
N GLU A 40 -0.78 10.82 -4.60
CA GLU A 40 -1.02 10.86 -6.05
C GLU A 40 -0.75 9.48 -6.65
N GLU A 41 -1.40 9.18 -7.76
CA GLU A 41 -1.17 7.92 -8.47
C GLU A 41 0.04 8.07 -9.39
N ALA A 42 1.01 7.17 -9.26
CA ALA A 42 2.21 7.11 -10.08
C ALA A 42 1.92 6.36 -11.39
N GLU A 43 2.41 6.89 -12.50
CA GLU A 43 2.28 6.23 -13.81
C GLU A 43 3.11 4.94 -13.90
N ARG A 44 4.26 4.89 -13.21
CA ARG A 44 5.18 3.75 -13.20
C ARG A 44 5.51 3.34 -11.76
N GLU A 45 5.71 2.04 -11.54
CA GLU A 45 6.12 1.46 -10.26
C GLU A 45 7.39 2.09 -9.70
N ALA A 46 8.39 2.29 -10.57
CA ALA A 46 9.67 2.88 -10.19
C ALA A 46 9.57 4.33 -9.69
N ASP A 47 8.45 5.01 -9.92
CA ASP A 47 8.21 6.36 -9.44
C ASP A 47 7.34 6.39 -8.17
N ALA A 48 6.88 5.23 -7.68
CA ALA A 48 5.97 5.13 -6.54
C ALA A 48 6.71 4.99 -5.19
N ASP A 49 6.20 5.69 -4.17
CA ASP A 49 6.52 5.46 -2.76
C ASP A 49 5.79 4.24 -2.18
N ILE A 50 4.65 3.87 -2.76
CA ILE A 50 3.81 2.75 -2.32
C ILE A 50 3.34 1.99 -3.55
N THR A 51 3.69 0.72 -3.65
CA THR A 51 3.11 -0.19 -4.64
C THR A 51 1.98 -1.00 -4.02
N ILE A 52 0.89 -1.15 -4.76
CA ILE A 52 -0.24 -2.01 -4.36
C ILE A 52 -0.33 -3.21 -5.29
N LEU A 53 -0.11 -4.39 -4.72
CA LEU A 53 -0.11 -5.67 -5.40
C LEU A 53 -1.30 -6.51 -4.92
N TRP A 54 -2.00 -7.15 -5.85
CA TRP A 54 -2.89 -8.26 -5.51
C TRP A 54 -2.21 -9.56 -5.92
N ALA A 55 -2.17 -10.53 -5.01
CA ALA A 55 -1.47 -11.78 -5.24
C ALA A 55 -2.08 -12.91 -4.40
N GLU A 56 -1.69 -14.15 -4.69
CA GLU A 56 -2.07 -15.34 -3.92
C GLU A 56 -0.82 -16.11 -3.53
N GLY A 57 -0.85 -16.81 -2.40
CA GLY A 57 0.25 -17.69 -1.99
C GLY A 57 1.59 -16.95 -1.85
N ASP A 58 2.62 -17.48 -2.51
CA ASP A 58 3.95 -16.88 -2.58
C ASP A 58 3.99 -15.74 -3.60
N HIS A 59 4.38 -14.54 -3.18
CA HIS A 59 4.30 -13.33 -3.98
C HIS A 59 5.52 -12.42 -3.84
N GLY A 60 6.69 -13.01 -3.56
CA GLY A 60 7.96 -12.31 -3.64
C GLY A 60 8.46 -11.70 -2.33
N ASP A 61 7.75 -11.93 -1.22
CA ASP A 61 8.20 -11.62 0.13
C ASP A 61 8.10 -12.84 1.06
N ALA A 62 8.44 -12.65 2.34
CA ALA A 62 8.45 -13.72 3.35
C ALA A 62 7.06 -14.07 3.93
N TYR A 63 6.00 -13.34 3.57
CA TYR A 63 4.69 -13.35 4.23
C TYR A 63 3.59 -13.87 3.30
N LYS A 64 3.62 -15.16 2.98
CA LYS A 64 2.69 -15.75 2.01
C LYS A 64 1.23 -15.66 2.46
N PHE A 65 0.31 -15.47 1.52
CA PHE A 65 -1.13 -15.63 1.77
C PHE A 65 -1.48 -17.12 1.89
N ASP A 66 -2.43 -17.45 2.77
CA ASP A 66 -2.86 -18.82 3.05
C ASP A 66 -4.10 -19.25 2.24
N GLY A 67 -4.58 -18.39 1.35
CA GLY A 67 -5.73 -18.66 0.47
C GLY A 67 -7.07 -18.59 1.21
N THR A 68 -8.15 -18.86 0.46
CA THR A 68 -9.52 -18.84 1.01
C THR A 68 -9.84 -20.18 1.69
N GLY A 69 -10.38 -20.16 2.91
CA GLY A 69 -10.80 -21.38 3.63
C GLY A 69 -10.70 -21.30 5.15
N ASP A 70 -10.60 -22.47 5.81
CA ASP A 70 -10.69 -22.65 7.28
C ASP A 70 -9.38 -22.29 8.04
N HIS A 71 -8.49 -21.54 7.38
CA HIS A 71 -7.19 -21.12 7.91
C HIS A 71 -7.25 -19.69 8.47
N THR A 72 -6.10 -19.01 8.65
CA THR A 72 -6.04 -17.64 9.17
C THR A 72 -6.74 -16.66 8.24
N ASN A 73 -6.75 -16.96 6.93
CA ASN A 73 -7.37 -16.15 5.87
C ASN A 73 -6.80 -14.73 5.86
N ILE A 74 -5.49 -14.65 5.63
CA ILE A 74 -4.75 -13.39 5.56
C ILE A 74 -5.19 -12.65 4.29
N LEU A 75 -5.92 -11.55 4.48
CA LEU A 75 -6.47 -10.76 3.37
C LEU A 75 -5.52 -9.68 2.84
N ALA A 76 -4.56 -9.26 3.67
CA ALA A 76 -3.66 -8.18 3.35
C ALA A 76 -2.48 -8.12 4.31
N HIS A 77 -1.36 -7.58 3.83
CA HIS A 77 -0.31 -7.05 4.70
C HIS A 77 0.34 -5.81 4.09
N THR A 78 1.08 -5.08 4.90
CA THR A 78 1.84 -3.91 4.47
C THR A 78 3.12 -3.78 5.28
N PHE A 79 4.08 -3.05 4.74
CA PHE A 79 5.36 -2.79 5.39
C PHE A 79 5.40 -1.36 5.90
N TYR A 80 6.03 -1.15 7.06
CA TYR A 80 6.20 0.20 7.58
C TYR A 80 7.02 1.08 6.63
N PRO A 81 6.67 2.36 6.46
CA PRO A 81 7.55 3.31 5.79
C PRO A 81 8.86 3.41 6.56
N THR A 82 9.98 3.16 5.90
CA THR A 82 11.31 3.39 6.48
C THR A 82 12.14 4.31 5.59
N TYR A 83 13.17 4.93 6.16
CA TYR A 83 14.10 5.79 5.42
C TYR A 83 15.26 5.00 4.78
N GLN A 84 15.10 3.69 4.60
CA GLN A 84 16.16 2.91 3.97
C GLN A 84 16.21 3.21 2.48
N GLU A 85 17.40 3.61 2.00
CA GLU A 85 17.66 3.83 0.58
C GLU A 85 17.62 2.54 -0.24
N THR A 86 17.72 1.38 0.45
CA THR A 86 17.75 0.05 -0.16
C THR A 86 16.57 -0.78 0.32
N GLY A 87 15.84 -1.38 -0.62
CA GLY A 87 14.66 -2.22 -0.34
C GLY A 87 13.43 -1.67 -1.05
N THR A 88 12.71 -2.53 -1.77
CA THR A 88 11.59 -2.14 -2.63
C THR A 88 10.24 -2.19 -1.93
N LEU A 89 10.14 -2.83 -0.76
CA LEU A 89 8.86 -3.11 -0.10
C LEU A 89 8.37 -2.01 0.84
N ASN A 90 9.14 -0.93 1.04
CA ASN A 90 8.83 0.08 2.06
C ASN A 90 7.50 0.79 1.77
N GLY A 91 6.48 0.54 2.61
CA GLY A 91 5.14 1.10 2.42
C GLY A 91 4.26 0.31 1.47
N ASP A 92 4.76 -0.73 0.81
CA ASP A 92 3.98 -1.56 -0.11
C ASP A 92 2.81 -2.24 0.60
N ILE A 93 1.72 -2.42 -0.15
CA ILE A 93 0.47 -3.01 0.31
C ILE A 93 0.16 -4.21 -0.56
N HIS A 94 0.12 -5.40 0.04
CA HIS A 94 -0.23 -6.63 -0.65
C HIS A 94 -1.63 -7.08 -0.22
N LEU A 95 -2.43 -7.54 -1.17
CA LEU A 95 -3.82 -7.94 -0.99
C LEU A 95 -4.03 -9.37 -1.52
N GLY A 96 -4.62 -10.23 -0.70
CA GLY A 96 -4.88 -11.65 -0.93
C GLY A 96 -6.27 -11.96 -1.47
#